data_AF-A0A0D8X6J4-F1
#
_entry.id   AF-A0A0D8X6J4-F1
#
_cell.length_a   1.000
_cell.length_b   1.000
_cell.length_c   1.000
_cell.angle_alpha   90.00
_cell.angle_beta   90.00
_cell.angle_gamma   90.00
#
_symmetry.space_group_name_H-M   'P 1'
#
loop_
_entity.id
_entity.type
_entity.pdbx_description
1 polymer ?
#
loop_
_entity_poly.entity_id
_entity_poly.type
_entity_poly.pdbx_seq_one_letter_code
_entity_poly.pdbx_strand_id
1 'polypeptide(L)'
;MDELGMYFRLTYGYFVPPYYDENQVHIRSSDVDRALTSAQAFLFGFYPAQGSFEWQKGNSWHPVPIHSATPGEPDLLLKPSSTLCKKVEMLVKEEYRQQANYYDIKYADFFDSVGVQSGISNFSYVNMDNMYYIQAERLVNRCQNYLGEHRAAEAVVGLQLAAPQTYKAIHHSAFGA
;
A
#
# COMPACT_ATOMS: atom_id res chain seq x y z
N MET A 1 -6.87 1.81 -9.99
CA MET A 1 -7.70 2.63 -9.07
C MET A 1 -8.77 3.40 -9.80
N ASP A 2 -8.58 3.77 -11.07
CA ASP A 2 -9.62 4.39 -11.91
C ASP A 2 -10.93 3.58 -11.96
N GLU A 3 -10.86 2.29 -12.31
CA GLU A 3 -12.03 1.39 -12.32
C GLU A 3 -12.79 1.37 -10.98
N LEU A 4 -12.07 1.45 -9.86
CA LEU A 4 -12.67 1.52 -8.53
C LEU A 4 -13.41 2.86 -8.34
N GLY A 5 -12.83 3.96 -8.83
CA GLY A 5 -13.49 5.27 -8.85
C GLY A 5 -14.79 5.24 -9.66
N MET A 6 -14.75 4.67 -10.86
CA MET A 6 -15.94 4.49 -11.70
C MET A 6 -17.01 3.65 -11.00
N TYR A 7 -16.61 2.55 -10.36
CA TYR A 7 -17.51 1.69 -9.58
C TYR A 7 -18.18 2.46 -8.43
N PHE A 8 -17.42 3.27 -7.68
CA PHE A 8 -17.97 4.10 -6.61
C PHE A 8 -18.91 5.17 -7.16
N ARG A 9 -18.59 5.74 -8.32
CA ARG A 9 -19.44 6.74 -8.96
C ARG A 9 -20.79 6.16 -9.37
N LEU A 10 -20.79 4.96 -9.94
CA LEU A 10 -22.02 4.23 -10.28
C LEU A 10 -22.82 3.84 -9.03
N THR A 11 -22.12 3.44 -7.97
CA THR A 11 -22.75 2.93 -6.74
C THR A 11 -23.33 4.05 -5.86
N TYR A 12 -22.62 5.18 -5.73
CA TYR A 12 -22.95 6.25 -4.79
C TYR A 12 -23.34 7.57 -5.46
N GLY A 13 -23.43 7.62 -6.79
CA GLY A 13 -23.74 8.85 -7.53
C GLY A 13 -25.10 9.49 -7.22
N TYR A 14 -26.01 8.77 -6.57
CA TYR A 14 -27.27 9.32 -6.05
C TYR A 14 -27.09 10.06 -4.71
N PHE A 15 -26.04 9.74 -3.97
CA PHE A 15 -25.74 10.29 -2.65
C PHE A 15 -24.69 11.40 -2.72
N VAL A 16 -23.65 11.22 -3.54
CA VAL A 16 -22.61 12.24 -3.73
C VAL A 16 -22.96 13.22 -4.87
N PRO A 17 -22.54 14.49 -4.78
CA PRO A 17 -22.82 15.46 -5.83
C PRO A 17 -22.25 15.05 -7.21
N PRO A 18 -22.85 15.53 -8.31
CA PRO A 18 -22.36 15.20 -9.63
C PRO A 18 -20.96 15.76 -9.93
N TYR A 19 -20.53 16.79 -9.21
CA TYR A 19 -19.22 17.44 -9.33
C TYR A 19 -18.55 17.51 -7.95
N TYR A 20 -17.25 17.71 -7.91
CA TYR A 20 -16.56 17.92 -6.64
C TYR A 20 -17.04 19.20 -5.94
N ASP A 21 -17.48 19.06 -4.69
CA ASP A 21 -17.86 20.16 -3.79
C ASP A 21 -17.12 19.96 -2.46
N GLU A 22 -16.21 20.89 -2.14
CA GLU A 22 -15.36 20.84 -0.94
C GLU A 22 -16.17 20.89 0.37
N ASN A 23 -17.39 21.42 0.34
CA ASN A 23 -18.26 21.47 1.52
C ASN A 23 -18.94 20.13 1.82
N GLN A 24 -18.98 19.23 0.83
CA GLN A 24 -19.65 17.93 0.93
C GLN A 24 -18.67 16.76 0.91
N VAL A 25 -17.49 16.95 0.31
CA VAL A 25 -16.55 15.87 0.03
C VAL A 25 -15.13 16.28 0.41
N HIS A 26 -14.58 15.57 1.39
CA HIS A 26 -13.19 15.70 1.80
C HIS A 26 -12.39 14.46 1.40
N ILE A 27 -11.31 14.66 0.64
CA ILE A 27 -10.42 13.57 0.24
C ILE A 27 -9.14 13.67 1.05
N ARG A 28 -8.85 12.60 1.79
CA ARG A 28 -7.61 12.47 2.56
C ARG A 28 -6.85 11.22 2.15
N SER A 29 -5.55 11.35 1.95
CA SER A 29 -4.63 10.24 1.69
C SER A 29 -3.43 10.33 2.63
N SER A 30 -2.80 9.19 2.88
CA SER A 30 -1.56 9.17 3.65
C SER A 30 -0.42 9.76 2.81
N ASP A 31 0.51 10.48 3.43
CA ASP A 31 1.64 11.13 2.73
C ASP A 31 2.69 10.11 2.26
N VAL A 32 2.38 9.33 1.21
CA VAL A 32 3.27 8.43 0.47
C VAL A 32 2.82 8.37 -0.99
N ASP A 33 3.76 8.40 -1.92
CA ASP A 33 3.52 8.51 -3.36
C ASP A 33 2.50 7.50 -3.90
N ARG A 34 2.59 6.24 -3.47
CA ARG A 34 1.67 5.18 -3.91
C ARG A 34 0.22 5.50 -3.55
N ALA A 35 -0.03 6.12 -2.39
CA ALA A 35 -1.37 6.40 -1.90
C ALA A 35 -1.93 7.69 -2.51
N LEU A 36 -1.08 8.72 -2.69
CA LEU A 36 -1.44 9.94 -3.40
C LEU A 36 -1.78 9.66 -4.87
N THR A 37 -0.93 8.90 -5.56
CA THR A 37 -1.15 8.49 -6.96
C THR A 37 -2.40 7.64 -7.10
N SER A 38 -2.63 6.72 -6.15
CA SER A 38 -3.84 5.89 -6.12
C SER A 38 -5.10 6.73 -5.92
N ALA A 39 -5.06 7.74 -5.04
CA ALA A 39 -6.17 8.66 -4.82
C ALA A 39 -6.46 9.52 -6.06
N GLN A 40 -5.43 10.01 -6.75
CA GLN A 40 -5.59 10.73 -8.02
C GLN A 40 -6.26 9.86 -9.09
N ALA A 41 -5.77 8.62 -9.27
CA ALA A 41 -6.34 7.69 -10.22
C ALA A 41 -7.79 7.30 -9.85
N PHE A 42 -8.10 7.12 -8.56
CA PHE A 42 -9.48 6.91 -8.11
C PHE A 42 -10.37 8.10 -8.44
N LEU A 43 -9.90 9.33 -8.23
CA LEU A 43 -10.67 10.55 -8.48
C LEU A 43 -10.94 10.79 -9.97
N PHE A 44 -10.04 10.36 -10.86
CA PHE A 44 -10.27 10.41 -12.30
C PHE A 44 -11.56 9.65 -12.71
N GLY A 45 -11.79 8.47 -12.12
CA GLY A 45 -13.00 7.68 -12.35
C GLY A 45 -14.20 8.13 -11.51
N PHE A 46 -13.96 8.68 -10.31
CA PHE A 46 -15.02 9.06 -9.37
C PHE A 46 -15.66 10.42 -9.68
N TYR A 47 -14.84 11.42 -10.05
CA TYR A 47 -15.25 12.76 -10.47
C TYR A 47 -14.69 13.06 -11.87
N PRO A 48 -15.23 12.45 -12.93
CA PRO A 48 -14.83 12.80 -14.29
C PRO A 48 -15.27 14.24 -14.59
N ALA A 49 -14.39 14.98 -15.28
CA ALA A 49 -14.67 16.33 -15.74
C ALA A 49 -15.90 16.33 -16.66
N GLN A 50 -16.85 17.22 -16.37
CA GLN A 50 -18.07 17.40 -17.14
C GLN A 50 -18.42 18.89 -17.23
N GLY A 51 -18.95 19.32 -18.37
CA GLY A 51 -19.45 20.69 -18.55
C GLY A 51 -18.35 21.74 -18.37
N SER A 52 -18.54 22.68 -17.44
CA SER A 52 -17.56 23.75 -17.19
C SER A 52 -16.22 23.28 -16.60
N PHE A 53 -16.14 22.03 -16.13
CA PHE A 53 -14.89 21.44 -15.64
C PHE A 53 -14.06 20.79 -16.76
N GLU A 54 -14.62 20.59 -17.95
CA GLU A 54 -13.89 20.12 -19.13
C GLU A 54 -13.06 21.26 -19.73
N TRP A 55 -11.78 21.33 -19.37
CA TRP A 55 -10.86 22.34 -19.92
C TRP A 55 -10.32 21.97 -21.31
N GLN A 56 -10.33 20.67 -21.66
CA GLN A 56 -9.94 20.17 -22.98
C GLN A 56 -10.92 19.09 -23.44
N LYS A 57 -11.38 19.20 -24.69
CA LYS A 57 -12.31 18.24 -25.30
C LYS A 57 -11.71 16.82 -25.29
N GLY A 58 -12.47 15.86 -24.77
CA GLY A 58 -12.05 14.46 -24.68
C GLY A 58 -11.10 14.16 -23.51
N ASN A 59 -10.82 15.14 -22.64
CA ASN A 59 -10.09 14.92 -21.41
C ASN A 59 -11.04 15.01 -20.21
N SER A 60 -11.29 13.87 -19.58
CA SER A 60 -12.12 13.78 -18.38
C SER A 60 -11.36 14.12 -17.08
N TRP A 61 -10.11 14.56 -17.16
CA TRP A 61 -9.34 14.97 -15.99
C TRP A 61 -9.64 16.43 -15.60
N HIS A 62 -9.89 16.64 -14.31
CA HIS A 62 -9.82 17.95 -13.68
C HIS A 62 -9.11 17.84 -12.31
N PRO A 63 -8.52 18.94 -11.80
CA PRO A 63 -7.90 18.91 -10.49
C PRO A 63 -8.96 18.76 -9.39
N VAL A 64 -8.74 17.83 -8.48
CA VAL A 64 -9.47 17.66 -7.21
C VAL A 64 -8.44 17.65 -6.08
N PRO A 65 -8.61 18.48 -5.04
CA PRO A 65 -7.69 18.52 -3.91
C PRO A 65 -7.62 17.17 -3.17
N ILE A 66 -6.40 16.77 -2.81
CA ILE A 66 -6.14 15.61 -1.95
C ILE A 66 -5.35 16.12 -0.75
N HIS A 67 -5.89 15.95 0.44
CA HIS A 67 -5.23 16.36 1.68
C HIS A 67 -4.39 15.21 2.23
N SER A 68 -3.22 15.53 2.78
CA SER A 68 -2.39 14.59 3.52
C SER A 68 -1.91 15.21 4.83
N ALA A 69 -1.28 14.39 5.68
CA ALA A 69 -0.49 14.94 6.78
C ALA A 69 0.70 15.74 6.23
N THR A 70 1.19 16.69 7.03
CA THR A 70 2.38 17.47 6.65
C THR A 70 3.58 16.53 6.53
N PRO A 71 4.43 16.65 5.49
CA PRO A 71 5.61 15.81 5.36
C PRO A 71 6.50 15.89 6.61
N GLY A 72 6.84 14.72 7.17
CA GLY A 72 7.63 14.61 8.40
C GLY A 72 6.82 14.64 9.70
N GLU A 73 5.54 14.99 9.66
CA GLU A 73 4.64 14.95 10.82
C GLU A 73 3.92 13.59 10.93
N PRO A 74 3.58 13.14 12.16
CA PRO A 74 2.87 11.88 12.36
C PRO A 74 1.43 11.96 11.81
N ASP A 75 1.05 10.98 10.98
CA ASP A 75 -0.33 10.80 10.53
C ASP A 75 -1.05 9.81 11.44
N LEU A 76 -1.61 10.30 12.54
CA LEU A 76 -2.28 9.47 13.55
C LEU A 76 -3.53 8.76 13.04
N LEU A 77 -4.12 9.21 11.92
CA LEU A 77 -5.32 8.62 11.36
C LEU A 77 -5.00 7.51 10.36
N LEU A 78 -4.15 7.79 9.37
CA LEU A 78 -3.88 6.85 8.28
C LEU A 78 -2.57 6.07 8.44
N LYS A 79 -1.68 6.48 9.35
CA LYS A 79 -0.43 5.79 9.70
C LYS A 79 -0.20 5.73 11.22
N PRO A 80 -1.17 5.23 12.02
CA PRO A 80 -1.06 5.20 13.48
C PRO A 80 0.15 4.39 13.98
N SER A 81 0.55 3.34 13.24
CA SER A 81 1.71 2.50 13.56
C SER A 81 3.06 3.14 13.21
N SER A 82 3.08 4.26 12.48
CA SER A 82 4.32 5.00 12.17
C SER A 82 4.71 5.98 13.27
N THR A 83 3.89 6.11 14.32
CA THR A 83 4.18 6.98 15.46
C THR A 83 4.67 6.15 16.64
N LEU A 84 5.75 6.60 17.29
CA LEU A 84 6.28 5.92 18.47
C LEU A 84 5.28 5.94 19.62
N CYS A 85 4.78 4.76 20.00
CA CYS A 85 3.93 4.59 21.18
C CYS A 85 4.44 3.43 22.03
N LYS A 86 5.24 3.76 23.06
CA LYS A 86 5.87 2.77 23.95
C LYS A 86 4.87 1.79 24.55
N LYS A 87 3.66 2.24 24.89
CA LYS A 87 2.61 1.38 25.45
C LYS A 87 2.14 0.33 24.44
N VAL A 88 1.90 0.73 23.20
CA VAL A 88 1.51 -0.21 22.13
C VAL A 88 2.63 -1.20 21.86
N GLU A 89 3.88 -0.73 21.76
CA GLU A 89 5.03 -1.63 21.57
C GLU A 89 5.16 -2.68 22.67
N MET A 90 4.98 -2.29 23.94
CA MET A 90 5.01 -3.23 25.06
C MET A 90 3.87 -4.26 24.97
N LEU A 91 2.66 -3.81 24.67
CA LEU A 91 1.49 -4.69 24.59
C LEU A 91 1.61 -5.69 23.43
N VAL A 92 2.05 -5.24 22.25
CA VAL A 92 2.26 -6.12 21.08
C VAL A 92 3.36 -7.15 21.37
N LYS A 93 4.48 -6.72 21.97
CA LYS A 93 5.57 -7.65 22.35
C LYS A 93 5.12 -8.71 23.34
N GLU A 94 4.31 -8.32 24.33
CA GLU A 94 3.78 -9.24 25.32
C GLU A 94 2.80 -10.23 24.70
N GLU A 95 1.88 -9.75 23.86
CA GLU A 95 0.93 -10.60 23.13
C GLU A 95 1.65 -11.62 22.24
N TYR A 96 2.66 -11.19 21.48
CA TYR A 96 3.44 -12.08 20.60
C TYR A 96 4.17 -13.17 21.39
N ARG A 97 4.73 -12.84 22.56
CA ARG A 97 5.35 -13.85 23.44
C ARG A 97 4.33 -14.86 23.96
N GLN A 98 3.15 -14.40 24.35
CA GLN A 98 2.10 -15.29 24.83
C GLN A 98 1.61 -16.22 23.73
N GLN A 99 1.42 -15.70 22.51
CA GLN A 99 1.01 -16.47 21.34
C GLN A 99 2.09 -17.47 20.90
N ALA A 100 3.37 -17.09 20.98
CA ALA A 100 4.50 -17.96 20.66
C ALA A 100 4.50 -19.26 21.47
N ASN A 101 4.15 -19.21 22.77
CA ASN A 101 4.06 -20.40 23.62
C ASN A 101 3.14 -21.50 23.06
N TYR A 102 2.12 -21.14 22.27
CA TYR A 102 1.23 -22.08 21.62
C TYR A 102 1.65 -22.37 20.17
N TYR A 103 1.89 -21.32 19.39
CA TYR A 103 2.11 -21.46 17.95
C TYR A 103 3.49 -22.01 17.60
N ASP A 104 4.53 -21.71 18.38
CA ASP A 104 5.87 -22.26 18.12
C ASP A 104 5.90 -23.78 18.30
N ILE A 105 5.14 -24.29 19.27
CA ILE A 105 5.02 -25.73 19.49
C ILE A 105 4.15 -26.37 18.41
N LYS A 106 2.99 -25.75 18.12
CA LYS A 106 2.02 -26.30 17.17
C LYS A 106 2.54 -26.35 15.74
N TYR A 107 3.34 -25.37 15.34
CA TYR A 107 3.83 -25.19 13.97
C TYR A 107 5.36 -25.30 13.88
N ALA A 108 6.00 -26.02 14.80
CA ALA A 108 7.46 -26.18 14.86
C ALA A 108 8.08 -26.57 13.51
N ASP A 109 7.60 -27.67 12.91
CA ASP A 109 8.10 -28.17 11.61
C ASP A 109 7.95 -27.13 10.48
N PHE A 110 6.86 -26.34 10.52
CA PHE A 110 6.63 -25.28 9.55
C PHE A 110 7.62 -24.13 9.75
N PHE A 111 7.85 -23.70 10.99
CA PHE A 111 8.79 -22.62 11.29
C PHE A 111 10.23 -23.02 10.98
N ASP A 112 10.63 -24.25 11.26
CA ASP A 112 11.94 -24.78 10.85
C ASP A 112 12.11 -24.75 9.34
N SER A 113 11.11 -25.26 8.61
CA SER A 113 11.11 -25.30 7.15
C SER A 113 11.18 -23.88 6.54
N VAL A 114 10.40 -22.95 7.08
CA VAL A 114 10.42 -21.55 6.63
C VAL A 114 11.75 -20.89 6.95
N GLY A 115 12.32 -21.09 8.14
CA GLY A 115 13.64 -20.56 8.50
C GLY A 115 14.73 -21.00 7.52
N VAL A 116 14.76 -22.29 7.17
CA VAL A 116 15.70 -22.84 6.19
C VAL A 116 15.48 -22.26 4.80
N GLN A 117 14.23 -22.21 4.32
CA GLN A 117 13.93 -21.77 2.94
C GLN A 117 14.04 -20.25 2.76
N SER A 118 13.72 -19.48 3.79
CA SER A 118 13.77 -18.01 3.78
C SER A 118 15.17 -17.48 4.06
N GLY A 119 16.04 -18.26 4.72
CA GLY A 119 17.32 -17.80 5.24
C GLY A 119 17.22 -16.97 6.53
N ILE A 120 16.03 -16.90 7.15
CA ILE A 120 15.83 -16.19 8.42
C ILE A 120 16.24 -17.11 9.58
N SER A 121 17.30 -16.75 10.30
CA SER A 121 17.75 -17.49 11.49
C SER A 121 16.76 -17.37 12.65
N ASN A 122 16.54 -18.47 13.38
CA ASN A 122 15.65 -18.54 14.54
C ASN A 122 14.22 -18.06 14.21
N PHE A 123 13.68 -18.50 13.08
CA PHE A 123 12.31 -18.17 12.69
C PHE A 123 11.29 -18.80 13.66
N SER A 124 10.34 -18.01 14.12
CA SER A 124 9.34 -18.34 15.14
C SER A 124 8.14 -17.40 15.01
N TYR A 125 7.14 -17.57 15.86
CA TYR A 125 5.96 -16.72 15.86
C TYR A 125 6.31 -15.23 16.08
N VAL A 126 7.26 -14.93 16.99
CA VAL A 126 7.57 -13.54 17.37
C VAL A 126 8.26 -12.73 16.27
N ASN A 127 8.79 -13.38 15.24
CA ASN A 127 9.43 -12.73 14.10
C ASN A 127 8.78 -13.11 12.77
N MET A 128 7.53 -13.60 12.82
CA MET A 128 6.75 -13.98 11.65
C MET A 128 6.58 -12.81 10.67
N ASP A 129 6.53 -11.57 11.18
CA ASP A 129 6.43 -10.35 10.35
C ASP A 129 7.59 -10.19 9.35
N ASN A 130 8.76 -10.80 9.62
CA ASN A 130 9.87 -10.79 8.66
C ASN A 130 9.50 -11.48 7.33
N MET A 131 8.51 -12.37 7.34
CA MET A 131 8.00 -12.99 6.11
C MET A 131 7.26 -12.03 5.20
N TYR A 132 6.73 -10.93 5.72
CA TYR A 132 5.98 -9.95 4.94
C TYR A 132 6.79 -9.47 3.73
N TYR A 133 8.07 -9.14 3.94
CA TYR A 133 8.93 -8.64 2.87
C TYR A 133 9.18 -9.69 1.78
N ILE A 134 9.41 -10.94 2.17
CA ILE A 134 9.62 -12.06 1.23
C ILE A 134 8.36 -12.33 0.42
N GLN A 135 7.19 -12.30 1.08
CA GLN A 135 5.91 -12.50 0.41
C GLN A 135 5.60 -11.35 -0.54
N ALA A 136 5.81 -10.11 -0.11
CA ALA A 136 5.60 -8.91 -0.92
C ALA A 136 6.46 -8.94 -2.19
N GLU A 137 7.75 -9.26 -2.08
CA GLU A 137 8.64 -9.38 -3.23
C GLU A 137 8.18 -10.46 -4.21
N ARG A 138 7.85 -11.66 -3.70
CA ARG A 138 7.37 -12.76 -4.55
C ARG A 138 6.08 -12.40 -5.29
N LEU A 139 5.17 -11.68 -4.64
CA LEU A 139 3.93 -11.21 -5.25
C LEU A 139 4.20 -10.16 -6.33
N VAL A 140 5.06 -9.18 -6.06
CA VAL A 140 5.44 -8.17 -7.06
C VAL A 140 6.09 -8.82 -8.28
N ASN A 141 7.04 -9.73 -8.08
CA ASN A 141 7.71 -10.45 -9.16
C ASN A 141 6.71 -11.28 -9.97
N ARG A 142 5.77 -11.95 -9.31
CA ARG A 142 4.70 -12.70 -9.99
C ARG A 142 3.81 -11.77 -10.82
N CYS A 143 3.40 -10.63 -10.27
CA CYS A 143 2.60 -9.64 -10.98
C CYS A 143 3.35 -9.06 -12.18
N GLN A 144 4.65 -8.77 -12.04
CA GLN A 144 5.49 -8.28 -13.13
C GLN A 144 5.66 -9.34 -14.22
N ASN A 145 5.87 -10.61 -13.87
CA ASN A 145 5.96 -11.69 -14.84
C ASN A 145 4.63 -11.89 -15.58
N TYR A 146 3.52 -11.90 -14.86
CA TYR A 146 2.18 -11.95 -15.45
C TYR A 146 1.94 -10.78 -16.40
N LEU A 147 2.25 -9.55 -15.97
CA LEU A 147 2.16 -8.38 -16.83
C LEU A 147 3.16 -8.40 -17.99
N GLY A 148 4.33 -9.02 -17.85
CA GLY A 148 5.31 -9.18 -18.92
C GLY A 148 4.85 -10.18 -19.99
N GLU A 149 4.28 -11.30 -19.57
CA GLU A 149 3.67 -12.31 -20.44
C GLU A 149 2.44 -11.74 -21.17
N HIS A 150 1.63 -10.91 -20.49
CA HIS A 150 0.47 -10.26 -21.10
C HIS A 150 0.82 -8.98 -21.90
N ARG A 151 1.84 -8.20 -21.52
CA ARG A 151 2.35 -7.06 -22.32
C ARG A 151 3.11 -7.51 -23.55
N ALA A 152 3.64 -8.73 -23.59
CA ALA A 152 4.15 -9.33 -24.82
C ALA A 152 3.06 -9.49 -25.89
N ALA A 153 1.77 -9.41 -25.51
CA ALA A 153 0.64 -9.39 -26.46
C ALA A 153 0.23 -7.96 -26.92
N GLU A 154 0.67 -6.88 -26.25
CA GLU A 154 0.25 -5.50 -26.55
C GLU A 154 1.40 -4.48 -26.36
N ALA A 155 2.51 -4.68 -27.06
CA ALA A 155 3.61 -3.73 -27.06
C ALA A 155 3.37 -2.58 -28.07
N VAL A 156 2.70 -1.49 -27.62
CA VAL A 156 2.90 -0.15 -28.18
C VAL A 156 3.02 0.87 -27.04
N VAL A 157 4.04 1.73 -27.14
CA VAL A 157 4.47 2.80 -26.24
C VAL A 157 5.48 2.38 -25.17
N GLY A 158 6.76 2.56 -25.55
CA GLY A 158 7.91 2.37 -24.69
C GLY A 158 8.02 3.41 -23.58
N LEU A 159 8.22 2.94 -22.36
CA LEU A 159 8.96 3.65 -21.33
C LEU A 159 9.94 2.64 -20.72
N GLN A 160 11.23 2.87 -20.94
CA GLN A 160 12.33 2.09 -20.38
C GLN A 160 12.31 2.25 -18.85
N LEU A 161 11.79 1.27 -18.11
CA LEU A 161 11.91 1.22 -16.66
C LEU A 161 13.22 0.53 -16.29
N ALA A 162 14.01 1.23 -15.47
CA ALA A 162 15.33 0.84 -15.02
C ALA A 162 15.34 -0.51 -14.28
N ALA A 163 16.49 -1.20 -14.40
CA ALA A 163 16.78 -2.51 -13.84
C ALA A 163 16.52 -2.62 -12.33
N PRO A 164 16.23 -3.83 -11.80
CA PRO A 164 16.06 -4.05 -10.38
C PRO A 164 17.40 -3.84 -9.66
N GLN A 165 17.46 -2.80 -8.82
CA GLN A 165 18.50 -2.70 -7.81
C GLN A 165 18.26 -3.81 -6.78
N THR A 166 19.19 -4.76 -6.69
CA THR A 166 19.28 -5.71 -5.59
C THR A 166 19.46 -4.92 -4.30
N TYR A 167 18.40 -4.80 -3.50
CA TYR A 167 18.53 -4.26 -2.14
C TYR A 167 19.33 -5.26 -1.32
N LYS A 168 20.57 -4.89 -0.99
CA LYS A 168 21.33 -5.54 0.09
C LYS A 168 20.47 -5.53 1.35
N ALA A 169 20.38 -6.68 2.01
CA ALA A 169 19.76 -6.85 3.31
C ALA A 169 20.18 -5.70 4.24
N ILE A 170 19.22 -4.86 4.62
CA ILE A 170 19.45 -3.84 5.63
C ILE A 170 19.52 -4.59 6.97
N HIS A 171 20.73 -4.84 7.45
CA HIS A 171 20.96 -5.05 8.86
C HIS A 171 20.59 -3.74 9.59
N HIS A 172 19.40 -3.67 10.16
CA HIS A 172 19.12 -2.69 11.22
C HIS A 172 19.27 -3.36 12.58
N SER A 173 20.53 -3.39 13.04
CA SER A 173 20.82 -3.05 14.42
C SER A 173 20.55 -1.55 14.61
N ALA A 174 19.43 -1.18 15.22
CA ALA A 174 19.24 0.07 15.99
C ALA A 174 17.78 0.25 16.42
N PHE A 175 17.36 -0.46 17.47
CA PHE A 175 16.47 0.15 18.48
C PHE A 175 17.41 0.72 19.54
N GLY A 176 17.66 2.02 19.51
CA GLY A 176 18.55 2.67 20.47
C GLY A 176 18.96 4.09 20.07
N ALA A 177 18.06 5.05 20.30
CA ALA A 177 18.29 6.39 20.84
C ALA A 177 16.93 7.10 20.95
#